data_AF-A0A5C6NF12-F1
#
_entry.id   AF-A0A5C6NF12-F1
#
_cell.length_a   1.000
_cell.length_b   1.000
_cell.length_c   1.000
_cell.angle_alpha   90.00
_cell.angle_beta   90.00
_cell.angle_gamma   90.00
#
_symmetry.space_group_name_H-M   'P 1'
#
loop_
_entity.id
_entity.type
_entity.pdbx_description
1 polymer ?
#
loop_
_entity_poly.entity_id
_entity_poly.type
_entity_poly.pdbx_seq_one_letter_code
_entity_poly.pdbx_strand_id
1 'polypeptide(L)'
;MQTEETGADLLTERTDGRRSQCSSSSVKSHRVCVAMERKTADFSGKWTMKSSENFEELLKALGVNVFFRKMAVAAASSPVVEISQQGEELSIKTSTSVRTTNISFTVGQSFSETTVDGRACTSFPRWETDSKISCEQTLQKGDGPKTGWTRELTNDGELILVITLYRAGYDDGALSVFISIFALARATHPDYERSVPA
;
A
#
# COMPACT_ATOMS: atom_id res chain seq x y z
N MET A 1 -23.01 60.77 51.06
CA MET A 1 -22.56 60.90 52.46
C MET A 1 -21.07 61.19 52.41
N GLN A 2 -20.62 62.29 53.01
CA GLN A 2 -19.24 62.76 53.24
C GLN A 2 -18.16 62.57 52.15
N THR A 3 -17.50 63.68 51.84
CA THR A 3 -16.23 63.81 51.11
C THR A 3 -15.02 63.67 52.04
N GLU A 4 -13.83 63.76 51.44
CA GLU A 4 -12.46 63.98 51.97
C GLU A 4 -11.51 62.82 51.62
N GLU A 5 -10.53 62.98 50.71
CA GLU A 5 -9.29 63.82 50.73
C GLU A 5 -8.14 63.15 51.51
N THR A 6 -6.85 63.22 51.15
CA THR A 6 -6.13 63.60 49.92
C THR A 6 -4.69 63.06 50.03
N GLY A 7 -3.99 62.79 48.92
CA GLY A 7 -2.55 62.45 48.96
C GLY A 7 -1.95 62.12 47.59
N ALA A 8 -1.02 62.95 47.12
CA ALA A 8 -0.33 62.82 45.83
C ALA A 8 1.19 63.01 45.98
N ASP A 9 1.92 62.96 44.86
CA ASP A 9 3.38 63.04 44.71
C ASP A 9 4.17 61.85 45.31
N LEU A 10 5.27 61.39 44.71
CA LEU A 10 6.30 62.16 43.98
C LEU A 10 6.85 61.41 42.74
N LEU A 11 7.31 62.17 41.73
CA LEU A 11 8.21 61.71 40.65
C LEU A 11 9.65 61.50 41.21
N THR A 12 10.64 60.90 40.54
CA THR A 12 10.83 60.55 39.11
C THR A 12 11.56 59.17 38.99
N GLU A 13 12.58 58.82 38.19
CA GLU A 13 13.50 59.51 37.25
C GLU A 13 13.86 58.67 35.98
N ARG A 14 14.93 59.07 35.30
CA ARG A 14 15.51 58.61 34.02
C ARG A 14 16.11 57.19 34.11
N THR A 15 16.53 56.49 33.04
CA THR A 15 17.16 56.90 31.74
C THR A 15 16.71 56.01 30.56
N ASP A 16 16.42 56.57 29.37
CA ASP A 16 17.27 56.59 28.15
C ASP A 16 17.56 55.20 27.50
N GLY A 17 17.41 54.97 26.20
CA GLY A 17 16.87 55.81 25.11
C GLY A 17 17.19 55.26 23.71
N ARG A 18 16.52 55.79 22.66
CA ARG A 18 16.66 55.48 21.20
C ARG A 18 16.49 53.97 20.84
N ARG A 19 15.60 53.63 19.89
CA ARG A 19 15.77 54.03 18.49
C ARG A 19 14.44 54.13 17.71
N SER A 20 14.33 55.29 17.07
CA SER A 20 13.41 55.70 16.00
C SER A 20 13.06 54.68 14.92
N GLN A 21 11.75 54.61 14.62
CA GLN A 21 11.09 54.65 13.30
C GLN A 21 11.65 53.90 12.06
N CYS A 22 10.68 53.34 11.32
CA CYS A 22 10.60 53.24 9.86
C CYS A 22 11.63 52.39 9.10
N SER A 23 11.17 51.27 8.52
CA SER A 23 11.03 51.18 7.05
C SER A 23 10.34 49.88 6.63
N SER A 24 9.82 49.86 5.40
CA SER A 24 9.11 48.72 4.80
C SER A 24 10.07 47.66 4.26
N SER A 25 9.82 46.38 4.56
CA SER A 25 10.03 45.29 3.59
C SER A 25 9.25 44.03 3.97
N SER A 26 8.72 43.33 2.97
CA SER A 26 7.92 42.10 3.14
C SER A 26 8.84 40.87 3.12
N VAL A 27 9.04 40.22 4.27
CA VAL A 27 9.63 38.87 4.32
C VAL A 27 8.49 37.83 4.38
N LYS A 28 8.01 37.39 3.21
CA LYS A 28 7.11 36.23 3.14
C LYS A 28 7.89 34.98 3.51
N SER A 29 7.75 34.53 4.76
CA SER A 29 8.34 33.28 5.25
C SER A 29 7.73 32.08 4.50
N HIS A 30 8.36 31.69 3.40
CA HIS A 30 7.99 30.49 2.66
C HIS A 30 8.50 29.28 3.44
N ARG A 31 7.63 28.72 4.29
CA ARG A 31 7.71 27.30 4.62
C ARG A 31 7.45 26.50 3.35
N VAL A 32 8.50 26.27 2.57
CA VAL A 32 8.52 25.21 1.58
C VAL A 32 8.51 23.90 2.36
N CYS A 33 7.31 23.36 2.58
CA CYS A 33 7.15 21.99 3.00
C CYS A 33 7.61 21.10 1.84
N VAL A 34 8.91 20.79 1.80
CA VAL A 34 9.44 19.78 0.90
C VAL A 34 8.78 18.46 1.30
N ALA A 35 7.80 18.03 0.51
CA ALA A 35 7.31 16.66 0.56
C ALA A 35 8.50 15.78 0.20
N MET A 36 9.02 15.06 1.20
CA MET A 36 10.19 14.21 1.02
C MET A 36 9.76 12.97 0.25
N GLU A 37 9.94 12.98 -1.08
CA GLU A 37 9.54 11.88 -1.95
C GLU A 37 10.13 10.57 -1.44
N ARG A 38 9.25 9.65 -1.04
CA ARG A 38 9.65 8.31 -0.63
C ARG A 38 10.11 7.57 -1.87
N LYS A 39 11.40 7.24 -1.94
CA LYS A 39 11.97 6.48 -3.06
C LYS A 39 11.57 5.00 -2.95
N THR A 40 10.34 4.70 -3.31
CA THR A 40 9.81 3.33 -3.44
C THR A 40 10.40 2.62 -4.66
N ALA A 41 10.33 1.30 -4.65
CA ALA A 41 10.72 0.47 -5.77
C ALA A 41 9.72 0.57 -6.93
N ASP A 42 10.21 0.36 -8.16
CA ASP A 42 9.37 0.28 -9.36
C ASP A 42 8.97 -1.17 -9.66
N PHE A 43 7.69 -1.47 -9.41
CA PHE A 43 7.05 -2.75 -9.69
C PHE A 43 6.64 -2.89 -11.16
N SER A 44 6.79 -1.84 -11.98
CA SER A 44 6.29 -1.82 -13.35
C SER A 44 6.88 -2.91 -14.24
N GLY A 45 6.13 -3.25 -15.30
CA GLY A 45 6.52 -4.21 -16.31
C GLY A 45 5.68 -5.47 -16.30
N LYS A 46 6.15 -6.47 -17.05
CA LYS A 46 5.48 -7.75 -17.26
C LYS A 46 6.17 -8.82 -16.41
N TRP A 47 5.37 -9.66 -15.77
CA TRP A 47 5.78 -10.67 -14.80
C TRP A 47 5.15 -12.02 -15.16
N THR A 48 5.91 -13.10 -15.00
CA THR A 48 5.49 -14.47 -15.34
C THR A 48 5.80 -15.43 -14.20
N MET A 49 4.90 -16.37 -13.94
CA MET A 49 5.02 -17.37 -12.88
C MET A 49 6.33 -18.17 -12.97
N LYS A 50 7.07 -18.24 -11.85
CA LYS A 50 8.27 -19.08 -11.68
C LYS A 50 7.98 -20.26 -10.76
N SER A 51 7.31 -20.03 -9.63
CA SER A 51 6.86 -21.06 -8.68
C SER A 51 5.64 -20.63 -7.89
N SER A 52 4.84 -21.59 -7.44
CA SER A 52 3.66 -21.37 -6.59
C SER A 52 3.55 -22.43 -5.50
N GLU A 53 3.30 -22.02 -4.26
CA GLU A 53 3.26 -22.89 -3.09
C GLU A 53 1.92 -22.75 -2.34
N ASN A 54 1.44 -23.86 -1.77
CA ASN A 54 0.24 -23.96 -0.90
C ASN A 54 -1.09 -23.41 -1.45
N PHE A 55 -1.20 -23.08 -2.73
CA PHE A 55 -2.40 -22.43 -3.28
C PHE A 55 -3.67 -23.28 -3.15
N GLU A 56 -3.63 -24.60 -3.39
CA GLU A 56 -4.80 -25.46 -3.17
C GLU A 56 -5.22 -25.49 -1.69
N GLU A 57 -4.28 -25.55 -0.76
CA GLU A 57 -4.57 -25.59 0.67
C GLU A 57 -5.16 -24.26 1.18
N LEU A 58 -4.71 -23.11 0.66
CA LEU A 58 -5.33 -21.82 0.94
C LEU A 58 -6.78 -21.74 0.40
N LEU A 59 -7.03 -22.22 -0.83
CA LEU A 59 -8.38 -22.28 -1.39
C LEU A 59 -9.29 -23.28 -0.62
N LYS A 60 -8.73 -24.38 -0.11
CA LYS A 60 -9.41 -25.36 0.74
C LYS A 60 -9.76 -24.77 2.11
N ALA A 61 -8.88 -23.98 2.71
CA ALA A 61 -9.13 -23.25 3.96
C ALA A 61 -10.17 -22.12 3.80
N LEU A 62 -10.28 -21.53 2.60
CA LEU A 62 -11.40 -20.66 2.17
C LEU A 62 -12.73 -21.40 1.96
N GLY A 63 -12.74 -22.74 1.96
CA GLY A 63 -13.94 -23.57 1.75
C GLY A 63 -14.27 -23.87 0.27
N VAL A 64 -13.37 -23.56 -0.67
CA VAL A 64 -13.59 -23.83 -2.10
C VAL A 64 -13.61 -25.33 -2.37
N ASN A 65 -14.62 -25.79 -3.12
CA ASN A 65 -14.80 -27.22 -3.42
C ASN A 65 -13.67 -27.77 -4.33
N VAL A 66 -13.44 -29.09 -4.26
CA VAL A 66 -12.29 -29.75 -4.91
C VAL A 66 -12.21 -29.47 -6.42
N PHE A 67 -13.36 -29.37 -7.10
CA PHE A 67 -13.42 -29.11 -8.54
C PHE A 67 -12.94 -27.69 -8.87
N PHE A 68 -13.50 -26.67 -8.22
CA PHE A 68 -13.08 -25.28 -8.44
C PHE A 68 -11.64 -25.02 -8.00
N ARG A 69 -11.13 -25.70 -6.96
CA ARG A 69 -9.71 -25.59 -6.59
C ARG A 69 -8.79 -26.08 -7.70
N LYS A 70 -9.04 -27.26 -8.26
CA LYS A 70 -8.23 -27.80 -9.36
C LYS A 70 -8.28 -26.92 -10.60
N MET A 71 -9.45 -26.34 -10.93
CA MET A 71 -9.56 -25.34 -11.98
C MET A 71 -8.74 -24.07 -11.68
N ALA A 72 -8.80 -23.55 -10.45
CA ALA A 72 -8.06 -22.36 -10.06
C ALA A 72 -6.54 -22.58 -10.09
N VAL A 73 -6.05 -23.72 -9.60
CA VAL A 73 -4.63 -24.11 -9.68
C VAL A 73 -4.17 -24.24 -11.13
N ALA A 74 -4.97 -24.87 -12.00
CA ALA A 74 -4.66 -24.96 -13.43
C ALA A 74 -4.62 -23.57 -14.10
N ALA A 75 -5.56 -22.67 -13.79
CA ALA A 75 -5.56 -21.30 -14.31
C ALA A 75 -4.39 -20.45 -13.79
N ALA A 76 -3.96 -20.67 -12.53
CA ALA A 76 -2.86 -19.98 -11.89
C ALA A 76 -1.47 -20.61 -12.15
N SER A 77 -1.39 -21.64 -12.99
CA SER A 77 -0.11 -22.28 -13.36
C SER A 77 0.77 -21.41 -14.26
N SER A 78 0.16 -20.55 -15.10
CA SER A 78 0.86 -19.72 -16.08
C SER A 78 0.30 -18.28 -16.23
N PRO A 79 -0.05 -17.56 -15.14
CA PRO A 79 -0.51 -16.19 -15.23
C PRO A 79 0.56 -15.25 -15.79
N VAL A 80 0.11 -14.30 -16.59
CA VAL A 80 0.86 -13.10 -16.98
C VAL A 80 0.32 -11.95 -16.13
N VAL A 81 1.19 -11.32 -15.34
CA VAL A 81 0.85 -10.14 -14.53
C VAL A 81 1.55 -8.92 -15.13
N GLU A 82 0.77 -7.93 -15.54
CA GLU A 82 1.26 -6.65 -16.04
C GLU A 82 1.00 -5.58 -14.97
N ILE A 83 2.06 -4.87 -14.55
CA ILE A 83 1.99 -3.80 -13.55
C ILE A 83 2.40 -2.48 -14.20
N SER A 84 1.64 -1.44 -13.90
CA SER A 84 1.96 -0.04 -14.16
C SER A 84 1.97 0.72 -12.84
N GLN A 85 3.02 1.48 -12.56
CA GLN A 85 3.16 2.29 -11.35
C GLN A 85 3.45 3.75 -11.71
N GLN A 86 2.74 4.69 -11.07
CA GLN A 86 2.96 6.13 -11.20
C GLN A 86 2.98 6.72 -9.78
N GLY A 87 4.17 6.72 -9.16
CA GLY A 87 4.34 7.06 -7.75
C GLY A 87 3.59 6.09 -6.85
N GLU A 88 2.52 6.58 -6.23
CA GLU A 88 1.63 5.84 -5.32
C GLU A 88 0.45 5.15 -6.02
N GLU A 89 0.19 5.44 -7.30
CA GLU A 89 -0.86 4.79 -8.08
C GLU A 89 -0.31 3.52 -8.76
N LEU A 90 -0.97 2.37 -8.54
CA LEU A 90 -0.64 1.11 -9.19
C LEU A 90 -1.87 0.56 -9.92
N SER A 91 -1.64 0.04 -11.13
CA SER A 91 -2.60 -0.76 -11.89
C SER A 91 -2.02 -2.15 -12.15
N ILE A 92 -2.74 -3.20 -11.76
CA ILE A 92 -2.31 -4.60 -11.83
C ILE A 92 -3.34 -5.39 -12.65
N LYS A 93 -2.91 -5.80 -13.85
CA LYS A 93 -3.66 -6.65 -14.77
C LYS A 93 -3.12 -8.07 -14.69
N THR A 94 -3.94 -9.01 -14.23
CA THR A 94 -3.59 -10.44 -14.17
C THR A 94 -4.37 -11.20 -15.23
N SER A 95 -3.67 -11.82 -16.18
CA SER A 95 -4.26 -12.63 -17.25
C SER A 95 -3.97 -14.11 -17.03
N THR A 96 -5.01 -14.93 -16.91
CA THR A 96 -4.94 -16.40 -16.84
C THR A 96 -5.62 -17.03 -18.06
N SER A 97 -5.48 -18.35 -18.24
CA SER A 97 -6.20 -19.11 -19.27
C SER A 97 -7.73 -19.11 -19.14
N VAL A 98 -8.27 -18.70 -17.99
CA VAL A 98 -9.73 -18.71 -17.69
C VAL A 98 -10.31 -17.30 -17.56
N ARG A 99 -9.53 -16.34 -17.02
CA ARG A 99 -10.00 -14.99 -16.71
C ARG A 99 -8.86 -13.98 -16.73
N THR A 100 -9.13 -12.79 -17.26
CA THR A 100 -8.32 -11.59 -16.99
C THR A 100 -9.02 -10.73 -15.94
N THR A 101 -8.27 -10.22 -14.98
CA THR A 101 -8.69 -9.19 -14.02
C THR A 101 -7.80 -7.96 -14.17
N ASN A 102 -8.34 -6.78 -13.84
CA ASN A 102 -7.57 -5.56 -13.70
C ASN A 102 -8.03 -4.86 -12.41
N ILE A 103 -7.08 -4.42 -11.59
CA ILE A 103 -7.32 -3.73 -10.32
C ILE A 103 -6.38 -2.53 -10.28
N SER A 104 -6.93 -1.33 -10.10
CA SER A 104 -6.15 -0.11 -9.87
C SER A 104 -6.41 0.43 -8.47
N PHE A 105 -5.36 0.87 -7.78
CA PHE A 105 -5.42 1.41 -6.42
C PHE A 105 -4.33 2.45 -6.18
N THR A 106 -4.56 3.35 -5.22
CA THR A 106 -3.54 4.28 -4.71
C THR A 106 -3.10 3.79 -3.34
N VAL A 107 -1.79 3.67 -3.09
CA VAL A 107 -1.28 3.24 -1.77
C VAL A 107 -1.67 4.28 -0.71
N GLY A 108 -2.09 3.80 0.47
CA GLY A 108 -2.63 4.63 1.54
C GLY A 108 -4.10 5.02 1.39
N GLN A 109 -4.79 4.61 0.32
CA GLN A 109 -6.23 4.86 0.13
C GLN A 109 -7.05 3.55 0.13
N SER A 110 -8.18 3.54 0.84
CA SER A 110 -9.13 2.42 0.81
C SER A 110 -9.87 2.35 -0.52
N PHE A 111 -9.89 1.19 -1.17
CA PHE A 111 -10.78 0.92 -2.31
C PHE A 111 -11.76 -0.21 -1.99
N SER A 112 -12.86 -0.28 -2.75
CA SER A 112 -13.80 -1.41 -2.70
C SER A 112 -13.51 -2.35 -3.86
N GLU A 113 -13.44 -3.66 -3.58
CA GLU A 113 -13.32 -4.70 -4.60
C GLU A 113 -14.30 -5.85 -4.33
N THR A 114 -14.48 -6.72 -5.32
CA THR A 114 -15.30 -7.92 -5.20
C THR A 114 -14.39 -9.15 -5.19
N THR A 115 -14.48 -9.96 -4.15
CA THR A 115 -13.73 -11.22 -4.02
C THR A 115 -14.08 -12.20 -5.14
N VAL A 116 -13.25 -13.24 -5.34
CA VAL A 116 -13.46 -14.25 -6.40
C VAL A 116 -14.80 -14.98 -6.25
N ASP A 117 -15.29 -15.13 -5.02
CA ASP A 117 -16.58 -15.71 -4.64
C ASP A 117 -17.74 -14.69 -4.56
N GLY A 118 -17.55 -13.45 -5.04
CA GLY A 118 -18.63 -12.49 -5.26
C GLY A 118 -19.02 -11.61 -4.06
N ARG A 119 -18.26 -11.62 -2.96
CA ARG A 119 -18.51 -10.76 -1.79
C ARG A 119 -17.78 -9.43 -1.93
N ALA A 120 -18.40 -8.34 -1.48
CA ALA A 120 -17.76 -7.03 -1.43
C ALA A 120 -16.79 -6.95 -0.23
N CYS A 121 -15.57 -6.52 -0.48
CA CYS A 121 -14.58 -6.19 0.56
C CYS A 121 -13.98 -4.80 0.34
N THR A 122 -13.59 -4.17 1.44
CA THR A 122 -12.75 -2.97 1.44
C THR A 122 -11.30 -3.40 1.63
N SER A 123 -10.41 -2.85 0.80
CA SER A 123 -9.01 -3.23 0.73
C SER A 123 -8.12 -2.01 0.94
N PHE A 124 -7.11 -2.12 1.80
CA PHE A 124 -6.25 -1.00 2.21
C PHE A 124 -4.76 -1.31 1.99
N PRO A 125 -4.17 -0.85 0.86
CA PRO A 125 -2.76 -1.03 0.55
C PRO A 125 -1.86 -0.05 1.34
N ARG A 126 -0.70 -0.53 1.82
CA ARG A 126 0.33 0.23 2.55
C ARG A 126 1.73 -0.19 2.11
N TRP A 127 2.69 0.73 2.15
CA TRP A 127 4.12 0.40 2.12
C TRP A 127 4.59 -0.09 3.49
N GLU A 128 5.07 -1.34 3.58
CA GLU A 128 5.79 -1.85 4.76
C GLU A 128 7.26 -1.42 4.71
N THR A 129 7.88 -1.57 3.55
CA THR A 129 9.24 -1.11 3.23
C THR A 129 9.21 -0.35 1.91
N ASP A 130 10.34 0.19 1.46
CA ASP A 130 10.43 0.84 0.15
C ASP A 130 10.27 -0.15 -1.01
N SER A 131 10.47 -1.46 -0.77
CA SER A 131 10.35 -2.54 -1.75
C SER A 131 9.14 -3.46 -1.53
N LYS A 132 8.25 -3.15 -0.58
CA LYS A 132 7.16 -4.05 -0.15
C LYS A 132 5.84 -3.34 0.14
N ILE A 133 4.80 -3.73 -0.59
CA ILE A 133 3.41 -3.36 -0.33
C ILE A 133 2.73 -4.50 0.44
N SER A 134 1.93 -4.20 1.45
CA SER A 134 0.91 -5.10 1.98
C SER A 134 -0.49 -4.51 1.84
N CYS A 135 -1.51 -5.36 1.83
CA CYS A 135 -2.90 -4.96 1.71
C CYS A 135 -3.79 -5.83 2.60
N GLU A 136 -4.52 -5.19 3.50
CA GLU A 136 -5.54 -5.83 4.34
C GLU A 136 -6.88 -5.82 3.60
N GLN A 137 -7.57 -6.95 3.52
CA GLN A 137 -8.89 -7.08 2.91
C GLN A 137 -9.93 -7.42 3.97
N THR A 138 -10.96 -6.59 4.10
CA THR A 138 -12.05 -6.78 5.09
C THR A 138 -13.40 -6.83 4.38
N LEU A 139 -14.17 -7.90 4.61
CA LEU A 139 -15.53 -8.06 4.07
C LEU A 139 -16.43 -6.91 4.56
N GLN A 140 -17.19 -6.30 3.65
CA GLN A 140 -18.10 -5.21 4.00
C GLN A 140 -19.37 -5.69 4.70
N LYS A 141 -19.74 -6.97 4.54
CA LYS A 141 -20.91 -7.61 5.17
C LYS A 141 -20.65 -9.10 5.42
N GLY A 142 -21.11 -9.57 6.57
CA GLY A 142 -21.04 -10.97 6.99
C GLY A 142 -19.66 -11.38 7.50
N ASP A 143 -19.65 -12.44 8.32
CA ASP A 143 -18.41 -13.01 8.86
C ASP A 143 -17.64 -13.83 7.83
N GLY A 144 -16.33 -13.93 8.03
CA GLY A 144 -15.43 -14.72 7.21
C GLY A 144 -13.99 -14.65 7.71
N PRO A 145 -13.11 -15.53 7.20
CA PRO A 145 -11.68 -15.41 7.48
C PRO A 145 -11.15 -14.09 6.88
N LYS A 146 -10.27 -13.40 7.59
CA LYS A 146 -9.62 -12.19 7.07
C LYS A 146 -8.58 -12.60 6.02
N THR A 147 -8.52 -11.91 4.90
CA THR A 147 -7.46 -12.09 3.91
C THR A 147 -6.56 -10.86 3.83
N GLY A 148 -5.35 -11.08 3.36
CA GLY A 148 -4.45 -10.02 2.94
C GLY A 148 -3.46 -10.55 1.92
N TRP A 149 -2.76 -9.64 1.26
CA TRP A 149 -1.66 -9.99 0.38
C TRP A 149 -0.47 -9.05 0.59
N THR A 150 0.73 -9.54 0.31
CA THR A 150 1.93 -8.70 0.17
C THR A 150 2.54 -8.88 -1.21
N ARG A 151 3.12 -7.80 -1.75
CA ARG A 151 3.96 -7.82 -2.95
C ARG A 151 5.31 -7.23 -2.59
N GLU A 152 6.36 -8.02 -2.75
CA GLU A 152 7.74 -7.62 -2.46
C GLU A 152 8.59 -7.76 -3.72
N LEU A 153 9.33 -6.71 -4.08
CA LEU A 153 10.36 -6.77 -5.11
C LEU A 153 11.69 -7.12 -4.43
N THR A 154 12.25 -8.27 -4.77
CA THR A 154 13.50 -8.76 -4.16
C THR A 154 14.75 -8.20 -4.85
N ASN A 155 15.90 -8.28 -4.17
CA ASN A 155 17.17 -7.74 -4.68
C ASN A 155 17.71 -8.48 -5.93
N ASP A 156 17.28 -9.71 -6.17
CA ASP A 156 17.52 -10.50 -7.39
C ASP A 156 16.49 -10.23 -8.51
N GLY A 157 15.52 -9.33 -8.28
CA GLY A 157 14.60 -8.84 -9.29
C GLY A 157 13.33 -9.67 -9.48
N GLU A 158 12.98 -10.51 -8.50
CA GLU A 158 11.74 -11.29 -8.52
C GLU A 158 10.60 -10.55 -7.79
N LEU A 159 9.37 -10.77 -8.24
CA LEU A 159 8.18 -10.28 -7.58
C LEU A 159 7.56 -11.42 -6.76
N ILE A 160 7.67 -11.32 -5.44
CA ILE A 160 7.09 -12.28 -4.51
C ILE A 160 5.69 -11.79 -4.10
N LEU A 161 4.66 -12.52 -4.51
CA LEU A 161 3.29 -12.34 -4.04
C LEU A 161 3.02 -13.37 -2.93
N VAL A 162 2.71 -12.89 -1.73
CA VAL A 162 2.22 -13.72 -0.63
C VAL A 162 0.73 -13.44 -0.45
N ILE A 163 -0.09 -14.49 -0.34
CA ILE A 163 -1.50 -14.40 0.04
C ILE A 163 -1.66 -15.07 1.41
N THR A 164 -2.22 -14.34 2.36
CA THR A 164 -2.40 -14.79 3.75
C THR A 164 -3.88 -14.85 4.10
N LEU A 165 -4.29 -15.94 4.74
CA LEU A 165 -5.64 -16.20 5.22
C LEU A 165 -5.62 -16.46 6.72
N TYR A 166 -6.30 -15.60 7.49
CA TYR A 166 -6.45 -15.73 8.93
C TYR A 166 -7.84 -16.30 9.26
N ARG A 167 -7.88 -17.51 9.79
CA ARG A 167 -9.11 -18.22 10.15
C ARG A 167 -9.12 -18.52 11.64
N ALA A 168 -10.15 -18.06 12.36
CA ALA A 168 -10.38 -18.48 13.74
C ALA A 168 -10.66 -19.99 13.79
N GLY A 169 -9.96 -20.71 14.67
CA GLY A 169 -10.27 -22.09 15.04
C GLY A 169 -11.59 -22.16 15.80
N TYR A 170 -12.33 -23.26 15.64
CA TYR A 170 -13.68 -23.40 16.20
C TYR A 170 -13.66 -23.72 17.69
N ASP A 171 -12.70 -24.54 18.14
CA ASP A 171 -12.74 -25.19 19.45
C ASP A 171 -11.85 -24.49 20.52
N ASP A 172 -10.62 -24.08 20.16
CA ASP A 172 -9.64 -23.51 21.10
C ASP A 172 -9.40 -21.98 20.96
N GLY A 173 -10.10 -21.31 20.03
CA GLY A 173 -9.84 -19.91 19.67
C GLY A 173 -8.49 -19.65 18.96
N ALA A 174 -7.69 -20.70 18.72
CA ALA A 174 -6.41 -20.62 18.02
C ALA A 174 -6.55 -20.07 16.59
N LEU A 175 -5.72 -19.09 16.24
CA LEU A 175 -5.76 -18.48 14.90
C LEU A 175 -4.97 -19.34 13.90
N SER A 176 -5.67 -20.05 13.02
CA SER A 176 -5.06 -20.76 11.90
C SER A 176 -4.65 -19.77 10.82
N VAL A 177 -3.38 -19.79 10.42
CA VAL A 177 -2.85 -18.94 9.35
C VAL A 177 -2.44 -19.82 8.18
N PHE A 178 -3.04 -19.59 7.02
CA PHE A 178 -2.68 -20.27 5.77
C PHE A 178 -1.98 -19.27 4.85
N ILE A 179 -0.83 -19.66 4.31
CA ILE A 179 0.03 -18.81 3.49
C ILE A 179 0.27 -19.51 2.15
N SER A 180 -0.01 -18.82 1.05
CA SER A 180 0.36 -19.22 -0.30
C SER A 180 1.34 -18.21 -0.88
N ILE A 181 2.41 -18.70 -1.51
CA ILE A 181 3.50 -17.88 -2.07
C ILE A 181 3.56 -18.10 -3.57
N PHE A 182 3.76 -17.03 -4.33
CA PHE A 182 4.03 -17.06 -5.76
C PHE A 182 5.26 -16.23 -6.06
N ALA A 183 6.29 -16.83 -6.65
CA ALA A 183 7.42 -16.11 -7.21
C ALA A 183 7.16 -15.85 -8.70
N LEU A 184 7.33 -14.61 -9.14
CA LEU A 184 7.23 -14.23 -10.55
C LEU A 184 8.55 -13.59 -11.01
N ALA A 185 9.09 -14.08 -12.11
CA ALA A 185 10.23 -13.46 -12.79
C ALA A 185 9.74 -12.29 -13.66
N ARG A 186 10.52 -11.22 -13.76
CA ARG A 186 10.27 -10.13 -14.72
C ARG A 186 10.53 -10.68 -16.13
N ALA A 187 9.54 -10.59 -17.01
CA ALA A 187 9.62 -11.13 -18.36
C ALA A 187 10.64 -10.32 -19.18
N THR A 188 11.76 -10.94 -19.52
CA THR A 188 12.76 -10.36 -20.42
C THR A 188 12.19 -10.22 -21.83
N HIS A 189 12.49 -9.10 -22.50
CA HIS A 189 12.17 -8.93 -23.91
C HIS A 189 13.09 -9.82 -24.76
N PRO A 190 12.58 -10.67 -25.66
CA PRO A 190 13.41 -11.56 -26.48
C PRO A 190 14.21 -10.84 -27.59
N ASP A 191 14.08 -9.52 -27.74
CA ASP A 191 14.61 -8.74 -28.87
C ASP A 191 15.68 -7.68 -28.51
N TYR A 192 16.09 -7.55 -27.25
CA TYR A 192 17.09 -6.52 -26.89
C TYR A 192 18.51 -6.83 -27.40
N GLU A 193 18.86 -8.11 -27.53
CA GLU A 193 20.22 -8.61 -27.81
C GLU A 193 20.68 -8.46 -29.28
N ARG A 194 19.98 -7.66 -30.10
CA ARG A 194 20.30 -7.45 -31.53
C ARG A 194 20.42 -5.98 -31.95
N SER A 195 20.71 -5.09 -31.00
CA SER A 195 20.79 -3.63 -31.26
C SER A 195 22.13 -2.98 -30.89
N VAL A 196 23.12 -3.77 -30.46
CA VAL A 196 24.49 -3.30 -30.22
C VAL A 196 25.36 -3.66 -31.43
N PRO A 197 25.77 -2.69 -32.28
CA PRO A 197 26.81 -2.94 -33.28
C PRO A 197 28.18 -3.15 -32.59
N ALA A 198 29.03 -3.96 -33.21
CA ALA A 198 30.40 -4.23 -32.78
C ALA A 198 31.39 -3.15 -33.25
#